data_AF-A0A820MQY3-F1
#
_entry.id   AF-A0A820MQY3-F1
#
_cell.length_a   1.000
_cell.length_b   1.000
_cell.length_c   1.000
_cell.angle_alpha   90.00
_cell.angle_beta   90.00
_cell.angle_gamma   90.00
#
_symmetry.space_group_name_H-M   'P 1'
#
loop_
_entity.id
_entity.type
_entity.pdbx_description
1 polymer ?
#
loop_
_entity_poly.entity_id
_entity_poly.type
_entity_poly.pdbx_seq_one_letter_code
_entity_poly.pdbx_strand_id
1 'polypeptide(L)'
;MSSPNFIQRKAVDASGRLGSLYDASSDTLLKCCRVKKLENTQFHKDSICQVFQGTQINNVIHLLKAIKFDDALLQSILFGMVRPFGISSVINYNQPINNNTHFQIVHIHVEQTN
;
A
#
# COMPACT_ATOMS: atom_id res chain seq x y z
N MET A 1 24.38 17.36 -13.50
CA MET A 1 23.38 16.31 -13.80
C MET A 1 22.42 16.28 -12.63
N SER A 2 21.17 16.72 -12.84
CA SER A 2 20.12 16.65 -11.82
C SER A 2 19.76 15.19 -11.56
N SER A 3 19.75 14.80 -10.29
CA SER A 3 19.30 13.48 -9.84
C SER A 3 17.94 13.15 -10.46
N PRO A 4 17.67 11.90 -10.87
CA PRO A 4 16.35 11.54 -11.33
C PRO A 4 15.32 11.86 -10.23
N ASN A 5 14.25 12.56 -10.59
CA ASN A 5 13.13 12.81 -9.67
C ASN A 5 12.37 11.49 -9.48
N PHE A 6 12.69 10.76 -8.42
CA PHE A 6 11.95 9.56 -8.03
C PHE A 6 10.69 9.95 -7.27
N ILE A 7 9.55 9.38 -7.67
CA ILE A 7 8.28 9.50 -6.94
C ILE A 7 8.14 8.24 -6.07
N GLN A 8 8.17 8.41 -4.75
CA GLN A 8 7.88 7.32 -3.82
C GLN A 8 6.37 7.26 -3.60
N ARG A 9 5.75 6.12 -3.91
CA ARG A 9 4.31 5.91 -3.75
C ARG A 9 3.98 4.54 -3.18
N LYS A 10 2.88 4.43 -2.43
CA LYS A 10 2.37 3.14 -1.98
C LYS A 10 1.76 2.38 -3.16
N ALA A 11 2.15 1.12 -3.33
CA ALA A 11 1.52 0.25 -4.31
C ALA A 11 0.12 -0.15 -3.83
N VAL A 12 -0.89 0.20 -4.62
CA VAL A 12 -2.28 -0.22 -4.39
C VAL A 12 -2.54 -1.58 -5.02
N ASP A 13 -1.95 -1.81 -6.20
CA ASP A 13 -2.00 -3.08 -6.92
C ASP A 13 -0.74 -3.91 -6.65
N ALA A 14 -0.93 -5.00 -5.90
CA ALA A 14 0.16 -5.91 -5.54
C ALA A 14 0.63 -6.81 -6.70
N SER A 15 -0.03 -6.76 -7.86
CA SER A 15 0.40 -7.49 -9.07
C SER A 15 1.60 -6.87 -9.77
N GLY A 16 1.98 -5.64 -9.36
CA GLY A 16 3.13 -4.90 -9.87
C GLY A 16 4.43 -5.66 -9.71
N ARG A 17 5.22 -5.67 -10.77
CA ARG A 17 6.56 -6.29 -10.82
C ARG A 17 7.61 -5.24 -11.17
N LEU A 18 8.87 -5.52 -10.85
CA LEU A 18 9.97 -4.69 -11.30
C LEU A 18 9.90 -4.50 -12.82
N GLY A 19 10.01 -3.25 -13.28
CA GLY A 19 9.91 -2.89 -14.70
C GLY A 19 8.48 -2.88 -15.27
N SER A 20 7.44 -2.98 -14.42
CA SER A 20 6.07 -2.76 -14.87
C SER A 20 5.85 -1.30 -15.27
N LEU A 21 5.02 -1.09 -16.28
CA LEU A 21 4.60 0.25 -16.69
C LEU A 21 3.41 0.69 -15.84
N TYR A 22 3.52 1.88 -15.25
CA TYR A 22 2.55 2.45 -14.33
C TYR A 22 1.99 3.76 -14.86
N ASP A 23 0.67 3.90 -14.82
CA ASP A 23 -0.02 5.15 -15.09
C ASP A 23 -0.27 5.89 -13.78
N ALA A 24 0.43 7.00 -13.58
CA ALA A 24 0.29 7.81 -12.37
C ALA A 24 -1.03 8.60 -12.30
N SER A 25 -1.74 8.76 -13.43
CA SER A 25 -3.01 9.50 -13.48
C SER A 25 -4.19 8.68 -12.99
N SER A 26 -4.14 7.36 -13.21
CA SER A 26 -5.17 6.41 -12.80
C SER A 26 -4.69 5.48 -11.67
N ASP A 27 -3.45 5.63 -11.22
CA ASP A 27 -2.73 4.73 -10.30
C ASP A 27 -2.87 3.23 -10.67
N THR A 28 -2.84 2.93 -11.98
CA THR A 28 -2.99 1.57 -12.51
C THR A 28 -1.72 1.04 -13.18
N LEU A 29 -1.58 -0.29 -13.20
CA LEU A 29 -0.55 -0.96 -13.97
C LEU A 29 -1.03 -1.15 -15.42
N LEU A 30 -0.33 -0.51 -16.37
CA LEU A 30 -0.63 -0.64 -17.80
C LEU A 30 -0.07 -1.94 -18.38
N LYS A 31 1.10 -2.36 -17.91
CA LYS A 31 1.79 -3.55 -18.42
C LYS A 31 2.65 -4.18 -17.34
N CYS A 32 2.32 -5.42 -16.98
CA CYS A 32 3.15 -6.24 -16.11
C CYS A 32 4.27 -6.91 -16.91
N CYS A 33 5.51 -6.71 -16.49
CA CYS A 33 6.65 -7.41 -17.08
C CYS A 33 6.81 -8.79 -16.45
N ARG A 34 6.98 -9.83 -17.28
CA ARG A 34 7.34 -11.17 -16.80
C ARG A 34 8.85 -11.21 -16.54
N VAL A 35 9.25 -10.83 -15.32
CA VAL A 35 10.61 -11.06 -14.85
C VAL A 35 10.75 -12.54 -14.49
N LYS A 36 11.80 -13.21 -14.98
CA LYS A 36 12.14 -14.57 -14.57
C LYS A 36 12.47 -14.54 -13.07
N LYS A 37 11.89 -15.48 -12.31
CA LYS A 37 12.22 -15.65 -10.89
C LYS A 37 13.73 -15.93 -10.81
N LEU A 38 14.47 -15.16 -10.02
CA LEU A 38 15.81 -15.56 -9.63
C LEU A 38 15.64 -16.78 -8.70
N GLU A 39 16.10 -17.93 -9.16
CA GLU A 39 16.29 -19.10 -8.32
C GLU A 39 17.56 -18.83 -7.50
N ASN A 40 17.48 -18.91 -6.16
CA ASN A 40 18.56 -18.76 -5.17
C ASN A 40 18.74 -17.40 -4.47
N THR A 41 17.68 -16.64 -4.22
CA THR A 41 17.73 -15.54 -3.23
C THR A 41 17.21 -16.01 -1.87
N GLN A 42 18.07 -16.00 -0.85
CA GLN A 42 17.63 -16.05 0.54
C GLN A 42 17.09 -14.67 0.94
N PHE A 43 15.90 -14.66 1.53
CA PHE A 43 15.26 -13.44 1.99
C PHE A 43 15.21 -13.48 3.52
N HIS A 44 15.70 -12.43 4.16
CA HIS A 44 15.39 -12.19 5.55
C HIS A 44 13.98 -11.58 5.63
N LYS A 45 13.11 -12.20 6.42
CA LYS A 45 11.72 -11.77 6.56
C LYS A 45 11.44 -11.37 7.98
N ASP A 46 11.29 -10.07 8.18
CA ASP A 46 10.84 -9.51 9.45
C ASP A 46 9.37 -9.08 9.34
N SER A 47 8.64 -9.21 10.44
CA SER A 47 7.26 -8.73 10.53
C SER A 47 7.09 -7.80 11.72
N ILE A 48 6.64 -6.58 11.44
CA ILE A 48 6.28 -5.60 12.46
C ILE A 48 4.75 -5.51 12.49
N CYS A 49 4.14 -5.83 13.62
CA CYS A 49 2.70 -5.66 13.82
C CYS A 49 2.42 -4.34 14.53
N GLN A 50 1.51 -3.55 13.97
CA GLN A 50 1.01 -2.31 14.57
C GLN A 50 -0.49 -2.43 14.79
N VAL A 51 -0.95 -2.02 15.97
CA VAL A 51 -2.37 -2.04 16.33
C VAL A 51 -2.85 -0.60 16.48
N PHE A 52 -3.91 -0.26 15.76
CA PHE A 52 -4.57 1.03 15.85
C PHE A 52 -5.93 0.85 16.53
N GLN A 53 -6.15 1.59 17.61
CA GLN A 53 -7.41 1.59 18.34
C GLN A 53 -8.37 2.63 17.77
N GLY A 54 -9.67 2.36 17.80
CA GLY A 54 -10.68 3.31 17.31
C GLY A 54 -10.73 4.64 18.08
N THR A 55 -10.20 4.68 19.30
CA THR A 55 -9.98 5.93 20.07
C THR A 55 -8.99 6.88 19.40
N GLN A 56 -8.05 6.36 18.61
CA GLN A 56 -7.02 7.12 17.89
C GLN A 56 -7.43 7.40 16.44
N ILE A 57 -8.36 6.61 15.90
CA ILE A 57 -8.73 6.59 14.50
C ILE A 57 -10.24 6.76 14.39
N ASN A 58 -10.65 8.01 14.16
CA ASN A 58 -12.07 8.36 14.10
C ASN A 58 -12.74 7.94 12.78
N ASN A 59 -11.96 7.71 11.73
CA ASN A 59 -12.43 7.24 10.42
C ASN A 59 -11.33 6.44 9.69
N VAL A 60 -11.71 5.70 8.65
CA VAL A 60 -10.78 4.88 7.85
C VAL A 60 -9.72 5.69 7.11
N ILE A 61 -9.98 6.97 6.80
CA ILE A 61 -9.03 7.86 6.14
C ILE A 61 -7.84 8.13 7.07
N HIS A 62 -8.09 8.32 8.37
CA HIS A 62 -7.03 8.51 9.37
C HIS A 62 -6.12 7.28 9.46
N LEU A 63 -6.67 6.07 9.35
CA LEU A 63 -5.90 4.83 9.28
C LEU A 63 -5.00 4.80 8.05
N LEU A 64 -5.55 5.07 6.88
CA LEU A 64 -4.80 5.06 5.64
C LEU A 64 -3.67 6.11 5.65
N LYS A 65 -3.91 7.30 6.22
CA LYS A 65 -2.86 8.31 6.44
C LYS A 65 -1.77 7.81 7.41
N ALA A 66 -2.15 7.15 8.51
CA ALA A 66 -1.20 6.61 9.48
C ALA A 66 -0.26 5.57 8.85
N ILE A 67 -0.73 4.79 7.88
CA ILE A 67 0.10 3.85 7.10
C ILE A 67 0.78 4.46 5.87
N LYS A 68 0.81 5.80 5.78
CA LYS A 68 1.50 6.59 4.75
C LYS A 68 0.90 6.46 3.34
N PHE A 69 -0.43 6.38 3.23
CA PHE A 69 -1.07 6.72 1.95
C PHE A 69 -1.03 8.23 1.77
N ASP A 70 -0.53 8.67 0.62
CA ASP A 70 -0.49 10.09 0.28
C ASP A 70 -1.89 10.61 -0.08
N ASP A 71 -2.08 11.94 0.03
CA ASP A 71 -3.38 12.58 -0.18
C ASP A 71 -3.90 12.39 -1.62
N ALA A 72 -3.00 12.42 -2.62
CA ALA A 72 -3.39 12.23 -4.02
C ALA A 72 -3.95 10.83 -4.26
N LEU A 73 -3.30 9.80 -3.71
CA LEU A 73 -3.73 8.41 -3.81
C LEU A 73 -5.05 8.17 -3.05
N LEU A 74 -5.19 8.75 -1.85
CA LEU A 74 -6.44 8.70 -1.10
C LEU A 74 -7.59 9.29 -1.91
N GLN A 75 -7.35 10.43 -2.56
CA GLN A 75 -8.31 11.08 -3.42
C GLN A 75 -8.70 10.19 -4.61
N SER A 76 -7.73 9.58 -5.31
CA SER A 76 -7.99 8.64 -6.41
C SER A 76 -8.86 7.45 -5.97
N ILE A 77 -8.60 6.90 -4.78
CA ILE A 77 -9.37 5.78 -4.21
C ILE A 77 -10.80 6.22 -3.87
N LEU A 78 -10.97 7.37 -3.20
CA LEU A 78 -12.27 7.89 -2.78
C LEU A 78 -13.18 8.23 -3.96
N PHE A 79 -12.61 8.73 -5.06
CA PHE A 79 -13.37 9.01 -6.29
C PHE A 79 -13.58 7.79 -7.19
N GLY A 80 -13.10 6.61 -6.78
CA GLY A 80 -13.25 5.38 -7.56
C GLY A 80 -12.44 5.34 -8.85
N MET A 81 -11.45 6.24 -9.01
CA MET A 81 -10.48 6.17 -10.11
C MET A 81 -9.58 4.95 -9.96
N VAL A 82 -9.34 4.55 -8.71
CA VAL A 82 -8.53 3.38 -8.34
C VAL A 82 -9.41 2.41 -7.62
N ARG A 83 -9.42 1.16 -8.09
CA ARG A 83 -10.08 0.08 -7.37
C ARG A 83 -9.35 -0.18 -6.05
N PRO A 84 -10.04 -0.09 -4.89
CA PRO A 84 -9.43 -0.47 -3.62
C PRO A 84 -9.02 -1.94 -3.66
N PHE A 85 -7.78 -2.23 -3.28
CA PHE A 85 -7.22 -3.57 -3.18
C PHE A 85 -6.30 -3.71 -1.97
N GLY A 86 -6.21 -4.93 -1.41
CA GLY A 86 -5.41 -5.21 -0.22
C GLY A 86 -5.80 -4.29 0.95
N ILE A 87 -4.80 -3.62 1.54
CA ILE A 87 -5.00 -2.75 2.70
C ILE A 87 -5.89 -1.54 2.42
N SER A 88 -5.90 -1.03 1.17
CA SER A 88 -6.76 0.10 0.79
C SER A 88 -8.25 -0.24 0.79
N SER A 89 -8.60 -1.53 0.77
CA SER A 89 -9.99 -2.01 0.85
C SER A 89 -10.68 -1.66 2.16
N VAL A 90 -9.93 -1.24 3.19
CA VAL A 90 -10.49 -0.71 4.43
C VAL A 90 -11.37 0.51 4.21
N ILE A 91 -11.23 1.22 3.07
CA ILE A 91 -12.15 2.31 2.70
C ILE A 91 -13.61 1.84 2.58
N ASN A 92 -13.82 0.55 2.30
CA ASN A 92 -15.13 -0.06 2.20
C ASN A 92 -15.68 -0.54 3.57
N TYR A 93 -14.97 -0.31 4.66
CA TYR A 93 -15.43 -0.64 6.01
C TYR A 93 -16.61 0.26 6.38
N ASN A 94 -17.80 -0.34 6.48
CA ASN A 94 -19.07 0.36 6.62
C ASN A 94 -19.61 0.39 8.07
N GLN A 95 -18.85 -0.14 9.03
CA GLN A 95 -19.25 -0.15 10.43
C GLN A 95 -18.72 1.12 11.14
N PRO A 96 -19.42 1.62 12.17
CA PRO A 96 -18.90 2.69 13.01
C PRO A 96 -17.58 2.29 13.67
N ILE A 97 -16.58 3.17 13.63
CA ILE A 97 -15.34 3.01 14.39
C ILE A 97 -15.55 3.54 15.79
N ASN A 98 -15.35 2.70 16.80
CA ASN A 98 -15.55 3.04 18.21
C ASN A 98 -14.42 2.46 19.09
N ASN A 99 -14.53 2.60 20.41
CA ASN A 99 -13.50 2.18 21.36
C ASN A 99 -13.20 0.66 21.33
N ASN A 100 -14.11 -0.15 20.79
CA ASN A 100 -13.93 -1.60 20.65
C ASN A 100 -13.34 -1.99 19.29
N THR A 101 -13.25 -1.05 18.33
CA THR A 101 -12.68 -1.31 17.02
C THR A 101 -11.15 -1.33 17.10
N HIS A 102 -10.56 -2.41 16.58
CA HIS A 102 -9.12 -2.60 16.53
C HIS A 102 -8.70 -2.93 15.09
N PHE A 103 -7.80 -2.14 14.53
CA PHE A 103 -7.17 -2.44 13.25
C PHE A 103 -5.77 -3.01 13.50
N GLN A 104 -5.52 -4.20 12.97
CA GLN A 104 -4.23 -4.85 13.04
C GLN A 104 -3.55 -4.79 11.69
N ILE A 105 -2.37 -4.17 11.63
CA ILE A 105 -1.61 -3.97 10.40
C ILE A 105 -0.27 -4.65 10.54
N VAL A 106 0.02 -5.58 9.64
CA VAL A 106 1.27 -6.33 9.61
C VAL A 106 2.13 -5.82 8.47
N HIS A 107 3.24 -5.18 8.81
CA HIS A 107 4.28 -4.79 7.88
C HIS A 107 5.27 -5.93 7.73
N ILE A 108 5.39 -6.46 6.52
CA ILE A 108 6.37 -7.48 6.17
C ILE A 108 7.54 -6.78 5.51
N HIS A 109 8.70 -6.80 6.16
CA HIS A 109 9.95 -6.37 5.58
C HIS A 109 10.64 -7.58 4.95
N VAL A 110 11.11 -7.41 3.72
CA VAL A 110 11.82 -8.46 2.99
C VAL A 110 13.13 -7.85 2.54
N GLU A 111 14.23 -8.25 3.18
CA GLU A 111 15.58 -7.88 2.76
C GLU A 111 16.21 -9.04 2.00
N GLN A 112 16.88 -8.71 0.90
CA GLN A 112 17.66 -9.67 0.14
C GLN A 112 19.06 -9.76 0.78
N THR A 113 19.41 -10.91 1.34
CA THR A 113 20.75 -11.17 1.87
C THR A 113 21.63 -11.73 0.75
N ASN A 114 22.82 -11.15 0.57
CA ASN A 114 23.85 -11.60 -0.38
C ASN A 114 24.64 -12.80 0.15
#